data_AF-A0AAP9QS85-F1
#
_entry.id   AF-A0AAP9QS85-F1
#
_cell.length_a   1.000
_cell.length_b   1.000
_cell.length_c   1.000
_cell.angle_alpha   90.00
_cell.angle_beta   90.00
_cell.angle_gamma   90.00
#
_symmetry.space_group_name_H-M   'P 1'
#
loop_
_entity.id
_entity.type
_entity.pdbx_description
1 polymer ?
#
loop_
_entity_poly.entity_id
_entity_poly.type
_entity_poly.pdbx_seq_one_letter_code
_entity_poly.pdbx_strand_id
1 'polypeptide(L)' 'MLEVCPGAYFWIGTDGETPSRPLHNASYDFNDDLLAPGVALWTALVESLLPAGQG' A
#
# COMPACT_ATOMS: atom_id res chain seq x y z
N MET A 1 -1.61 18.09 3.78
CA MET A 1 -0.52 17.48 2.98
C MET A 1 -0.85 17.57 1.49
N LEU A 2 -1.96 16.98 1.02
CA LEU A 2 -2.37 17.03 -0.39
C LEU A 2 -2.79 18.43 -0.87
N GLU A 3 -3.27 19.30 0.03
CA GLU A 3 -3.54 20.71 -0.27
C GLU A 3 -2.29 21.55 -0.61
N VAL A 4 -1.09 21.07 -0.26
CA VAL A 4 0.17 21.81 -0.45
C VAL A 4 1.02 21.18 -1.55
N CYS A 5 0.86 19.87 -1.79
CA CYS A 5 1.60 19.13 -2.79
C CYS A 5 0.66 18.14 -3.49
N PRO A 6 0.53 18.18 -4.83
CA PRO A 6 -0.23 17.19 -5.57
C PRO A 6 0.26 15.77 -5.25
N GLY A 7 -0.67 14.89 -4.90
CA GLY A 7 -0.37 13.51 -4.57
C GLY A 7 -1.64 12.71 -4.33
N ALA A 8 -1.46 11.45 -3.96
CA ALA A 8 -2.54 10.55 -3.57
C ALA A 8 -2.22 9.92 -2.21
N TYR A 9 -3.26 9.72 -1.40
CA TYR A 9 -3.20 8.95 -0.17
C TYR A 9 -4.35 7.96 -0.18
N PHE A 10 -4.03 6.68 -0.10
CA PHE A 10 -5.00 5.59 -0.16
C PHE A 10 -4.62 4.49 0.84
N TRP A 11 -5.58 3.63 1.12
CA TRP A 11 -5.46 2.53 2.06
C TRP A 11 -5.65 1.21 1.34
N ILE A 12 -4.93 0.20 1.78
CA ILE A 12 -5.22 -1.20 1.46
C ILE A 12 -5.73 -1.80 2.77
N GLY A 13 -6.92 -2.42 2.74
CA GLY A 13 -7.45 -3.10 3.92
C GLY A 13 -6.51 -4.21 4.35
N THR A 14 -6.22 -4.32 5.66
CA THR A 14 -5.20 -5.23 6.21
C THR A 14 -5.75 -6.45 6.93
N ASP A 15 -7.07 -6.65 6.91
CA ASP A 15 -7.69 -7.85 7.47
C ASP A 15 -7.62 -9.02 6.49
N GLY A 16 -7.50 -10.23 7.03
CA GLY A 16 -7.63 -11.49 6.29
C GLY A 16 -9.07 -12.01 6.31
N GLU A 17 -9.24 -13.33 6.27
CA GLU A 17 -10.56 -13.98 6.46
C GLU A 17 -11.20 -13.59 7.81
N THR A 18 -10.37 -13.46 8.85
CA THR A 18 -10.77 -12.96 10.16
C THR A 18 -10.11 -11.60 10.44
N PRO A 19 -10.81 -10.65 11.07
CA PRO A 19 -10.22 -9.37 11.45
C PRO A 19 -9.06 -9.52 12.44
N SER A 20 -8.00 -8.72 12.25
CA SER A 20 -6.90 -8.60 13.20
C SER A 20 -7.27 -7.65 14.36
N ARG A 21 -6.34 -7.44 15.29
CA ARG A 21 -6.45 -6.37 16.30
C ARG A 21 -6.33 -5.00 15.62
N PRO A 22 -6.82 -3.91 16.22
CA PRO A 22 -6.59 -2.58 15.65
C PRO A 22 -5.10 -2.21 15.69
N LEU A 23 -4.70 -1.32 14.79
CA LEU A 23 -3.40 -0.66 14.81
C LEU A 23 -3.12 -0.07 16.21
N HIS A 24 -1.85 -0.10 16.62
CA HIS A 24 -1.37 0.24 17.98
C HIS A 24 -1.69 -0.75 19.10
N ASN A 25 -2.33 -1.88 18.81
CA ASN A 25 -2.41 -2.98 19.77
C ASN A 25 -1.11 -3.80 19.79
N ALA A 26 -0.64 -4.23 20.97
CA ALA A 26 0.57 -5.04 21.11
C ALA A 26 0.47 -6.44 20.46
N SER A 27 -0.75 -6.91 20.22
CA SER A 27 -1.06 -8.15 19.50
C SER A 27 -1.57 -7.87 18.08
N TYR A 28 -1.26 -6.71 17.50
CA TYR A 28 -1.48 -6.46 16.08
C TYR A 28 -0.66 -7.45 15.26
N ASP A 29 -1.32 -8.13 14.33
CA ASP A 29 -0.71 -9.05 13.38
C ASP A 29 -1.08 -8.60 11.97
N PHE A 30 -0.07 -8.39 11.12
CA PHE A 30 -0.27 -7.86 9.78
C PHE A 30 -0.60 -8.99 8.81
N ASN A 31 -1.53 -8.76 7.88
CA ASN A 31 -1.85 -9.76 6.86
C ASN A 31 -0.77 -9.82 5.76
N ASP A 32 0.15 -10.78 5.88
CA ASP A 32 1.25 -11.00 4.94
C ASP A 32 0.81 -11.33 3.50
N ASP A 33 -0.42 -11.81 3.31
CA ASP A 33 -0.97 -12.06 1.95
C ASP A 33 -1.05 -10.77 1.13
N LEU A 34 -0.98 -9.61 1.77
CA LEU A 34 -1.02 -8.29 1.13
C LEU A 34 0.34 -7.80 0.65
N LEU A 35 1.44 -8.46 1.02
CA LEU A 35 2.78 -8.06 0.58
C LEU A 35 2.88 -8.09 -0.95
N ALA A 36 2.45 -9.20 -1.58
CA ALA A 36 2.50 -9.32 -3.04
C ALA A 36 1.53 -8.36 -3.78
N PRO A 37 0.23 -8.25 -3.40
CA PRO A 37 -0.67 -7.25 -3.96
C PRO A 37 -0.18 -5.80 -3.78
N GLY A 38 0.37 -5.47 -2.61
CA GLY A 38 0.88 -4.13 -2.31
C GLY A 38 2.07 -3.77 -3.20
N VAL A 39 3.00 -4.70 -3.40
CA VAL A 39 4.11 -4.53 -4.35
C VAL A 39 3.58 -4.36 -5.76
N ALA A 40 2.68 -5.24 -6.22
CA ALA A 40 2.14 -5.19 -7.58
C ALA A 40 1.41 -3.87 -7.87
N LEU A 41 0.62 -3.36 -6.90
CA LEU A 41 -0.03 -2.05 -7.03
C LEU A 41 1.00 -0.93 -7.20
N TRP A 42 2.03 -0.90 -6.35
CA TRP A 42 3.04 0.16 -6.38
C TRP A 42 3.89 0.11 -7.64
N THR A 43 4.33 -1.09 -8.07
CA THR A 43 5.11 -1.24 -9.30
C THR A 43 4.29 -0.85 -10.52
N ALA A 44 3.03 -1.28 -10.62
CA ALA A 44 2.15 -0.90 -11.74
C ALA A 44 1.92 0.62 -11.80
N LEU A 45 1.78 1.30 -10.66
CA LEU A 45 1.68 2.76 -10.61
C LEU A 45 2.96 3.43 -11.14
N VAL A 46 4.13 2.97 -10.68
CA VAL A 46 5.42 3.52 -11.12
C VAL A 46 5.64 3.28 -12.61
N GLU A 47 5.40 2.06 -13.10
CA GLU A 47 5.57 1.67 -14.50
C GLU A 47 4.62 2.42 -15.44
N SER A 48 3.41 2.76 -14.98
CA SER A 48 2.42 3.48 -15.78
C SER A 48 2.62 5.00 -15.80
N LEU A 49 3.19 5.57 -14.73
CA LEU A 49 3.29 7.03 -14.57
C LEU A 49 4.69 7.58 -14.87
N LEU A 50 5.74 6.78 -14.71
CA LEU A 50 7.11 7.21 -14.98
C LEU A 50 7.57 6.73 -16.37
N PRO A 51 8.33 7.55 -17.11
CA PRO A 51 8.99 7.10 -18.33
C PRO A 51 9.96 5.95 -18.03
N ALA A 52 10.07 5.00 -18.94
CA ALA A 52 11.17 4.03 -18.89
C ALA A 52 12.50 4.80 -18.90
N GLY A 53 13.34 4.54 -17.89
CA GLY A 53 14.65 5.19 -17.79
C GLY A 53 15.42 5.00 -19.09
N GLN A 54 15.85 6.11 -19.70
CA GLN A 54 16.75 6.06 -20.84
C GLN A 54 18.10 5.56 -20.31
N GLY A 55 18.46 4.34 -20.70
CA GLY A 55 19.79 3.76 -20.46
C GLY A 55 20.84 4.35 -21.40
#